data_AF-A0A256YCK5-F1
#
_entry.id   AF-A0A256YCK5-F1
#
_cell.length_a   1.000
_cell.length_b   1.000
_cell.length_c   1.000
_cell.angle_alpha   90.00
_cell.angle_beta   90.00
_cell.angle_gamma   90.00
#
_symmetry.space_group_name_H-M   'P 1'
#
loop_
_entity.id
_entity.type
_entity.pdbx_description
1 polymer ?
#
loop_
_entity_poly.entity_id
_entity_poly.type
_entity_poly.pdbx_seq_one_letter_code
_entity_poly.pdbx_strand_id
1 'polypeptide(L)' 'GLKNVQLEIRGGSDNSGFPMRPDIPGGVKKRVLLSSPPGFHPREKGERRRKTVRGNTITDDIVQINTVIIYK' A
#
# COMPACT_ATOMS: atom_id res chain seq x y z
N GLY A 1 10.78 -22.12 -5.58
CA GLY A 1 10.80 -20.67 -5.83
C GLY A 1 10.66 -20.40 -7.31
N LEU A 2 10.13 -19.23 -7.68
CA LEU A 2 10.04 -18.79 -9.08
C LEU A 2 11.45 -18.50 -9.61
N LYS A 3 11.91 -19.23 -10.63
CA LYS A 3 13.25 -19.05 -11.22
C LYS A 3 13.14 -18.14 -12.45
N ASN A 4 14.12 -17.25 -12.64
CA ASN A 4 14.26 -16.37 -13.80
C ASN A 4 13.09 -15.41 -14.06
N VAL A 5 12.38 -14.97 -13.01
CA VAL A 5 11.36 -13.92 -13.13
C VAL A 5 11.77 -12.69 -12.34
N GLN A 6 11.45 -11.51 -12.86
CA GLN A 6 11.51 -10.27 -12.08
C GLN A 6 10.12 -9.99 -11.50
N LEU A 7 10.07 -9.55 -10.25
CA LEU A 7 8.83 -9.18 -9.58
C LEU A 7 8.84 -7.68 -9.33
N GLU A 8 7.74 -7.02 -9.70
CA GLU A 8 7.49 -5.63 -9.36
C GLU A 8 6.47 -5.57 -8.21
N ILE A 9 6.85 -4.87 -7.14
CA ILE A 9 6.00 -4.69 -5.97
C ILE A 9 4.99 -3.58 -6.27
N ARG A 10 3.69 -3.90 -6.24
CA ARG A 10 2.58 -2.99 -6.54
C ARG A 10 1.80 -2.55 -5.29
N GLY A 11 2.14 -3.09 -4.12
CA GLY A 11 1.55 -2.70 -2.85
C GLY A 11 1.60 -3.83 -1.83
N GLY A 12 0.75 -3.74 -0.81
CA GLY A 12 0.68 -4.72 0.27
C GLY A 12 -0.25 -4.27 1.39
N SER A 13 -0.33 -5.11 2.42
CA SER A 13 -1.18 -4.88 3.59
C SER A 13 -0.41 -5.18 4.88
N ASP A 14 -0.53 -4.28 5.84
CA ASP A 14 -0.01 -4.43 7.19
C ASP A 14 -0.85 -5.45 8.01
N ASN A 15 -0.32 -5.93 9.12
CA ASN A 15 -1.01 -6.80 10.08
C ASN A 15 -2.36 -6.27 10.57
N SER A 16 -2.54 -4.96 10.57
CA SER A 16 -3.78 -4.28 10.97
C SER A 16 -4.76 -4.10 9.81
N GLY A 17 -4.46 -4.66 8.63
CA GLY A 17 -5.24 -4.48 7.40
C GLY A 17 -5.09 -3.10 6.75
N PHE A 18 -4.14 -2.27 7.19
CA PHE A 18 -3.89 -0.99 6.56
C PHE A 18 -3.15 -1.18 5.23
N PRO A 19 -3.61 -0.57 4.13
CA PRO A 19 -2.95 -0.69 2.85
C PRO A 19 -1.63 0.10 2.84
N MET A 20 -0.64 -0.45 2.15
CA MET A 20 0.58 0.26 1.80
C MET A 20 0.29 1.32 0.76
N ARG A 21 0.95 2.48 0.89
CA ARG A 21 0.78 3.61 0.00
C ARG A 21 2.14 4.10 -0.51
N PRO A 22 2.38 4.08 -1.84
CA PRO A 22 3.70 4.33 -2.42
C PRO A 22 4.21 5.77 -2.19
N ASP A 23 3.29 6.73 -2.08
CA ASP A 23 3.53 8.15 -1.86
C ASP A 23 3.97 8.50 -0.43
N ILE A 24 3.90 7.55 0.51
CA ILE A 24 4.34 7.77 1.90
C ILE A 24 5.66 7.03 2.13
N PRO A 25 6.77 7.75 2.37
CA PRO A 25 8.05 7.11 2.60
C PRO A 25 8.12 6.44 3.98
N GLY A 26 8.91 5.37 4.05
CA GLY A 26 9.27 4.70 5.29
C GLY A 26 8.32 3.58 5.70
N GLY A 27 8.69 2.85 6.74
CA GLY A 27 7.92 1.73 7.32
C GLY A 27 6.94 2.17 8.40
N VAL A 28 6.37 3.37 8.30
CA VAL A 28 5.56 3.98 9.37
C VAL A 28 4.06 3.91 9.09
N LYS A 29 3.25 3.86 10.15
CA LYS A 29 1.79 4.11 10.09
C LYS A 29 1.54 5.61 10.21
N LYS A 30 0.86 6.21 9.23
CA LYS A 30 0.55 7.65 9.23
C LYS A 30 -0.93 7.91 8.97
N ARG A 31 -1.52 8.86 9.71
CA ARG A 31 -2.86 9.38 9.40
C ARG A 31 -2.77 10.50 8.38
N VAL A 32 -3.33 10.29 7.20
CA VAL A 32 -3.31 11.24 6.09
C VAL A 32 -4.72 11.53 5.60
N LEU A 33 -4.93 12.74 5.09
CA LEU A 33 -6.20 13.15 4.48
C LEU A 33 -6.28 12.57 3.06
N LEU A 34 -7.09 11.53 2.89
CA LEU A 34 -7.29 10.87 1.61
C LEU A 34 -8.51 11.42 0.90
N SER A 35 -8.39 11.59 -0.40
CA SER A 35 -9.49 11.92 -1.33
C SER A 35 -9.71 10.82 -2.36
N SER A 36 -8.85 9.80 -2.40
CA SER A 36 -8.85 8.76 -3.42
C SER A 36 -8.24 7.46 -2.89
N PRO A 37 -8.44 6.33 -3.60
CA PRO A 37 -7.75 5.08 -3.31
C PRO A 37 -6.22 5.23 -3.49
N PRO A 38 -5.40 4.33 -2.91
CA PRO A 38 -5.76 3.21 -2.01
C PRO A 38 -6.04 3.67 -0.56
N GLY A 39 -6.88 2.92 0.15
CA GLY A 39 -7.25 3.16 1.56
C GLY A 39 -8.52 4.00 1.78
N PHE A 40 -8.99 4.72 0.77
CA PHE A 40 -10.25 5.44 0.83
C PHE A 40 -10.97 5.46 -0.51
N HIS A 41 -12.22 4.98 -0.54
CA HIS A 41 -13.10 5.09 -1.68
C HIS A 41 -14.17 6.13 -1.32
N PRO A 42 -14.07 7.39 -1.83
CA PRO A 42 -15.07 8.42 -1.57
C PRO A 42 -16.42 8.00 -2.16
N ARG A 43 -17.51 8.27 -1.46
CA ARG A 43 -18.88 8.02 -1.93
C ARG A 43 -19.48 9.26 -2.59
N GLU A 44 -19.06 10.43 -2.15
CA GLU A 44 -19.54 11.71 -2.64
C GLU A 44 -18.41 12.51 -3.30
N LYS A 45 -18.79 13.37 -4.24
CA LYS A 45 -17.82 14.24 -4.94
C LYS A 45 -17.23 15.24 -3.94
N GLY A 46 -15.90 15.23 -3.83
CA GLY A 46 -15.17 16.11 -2.91
C GLY A 46 -15.03 15.57 -1.49
N GLU A 47 -15.54 14.37 -1.20
CA GLU A 47 -15.36 13.74 0.11
C GLU A 47 -13.87 13.48 0.37
N ARG A 48 -13.39 13.89 1.55
CA ARG A 48 -12.05 13.62 2.02
C ARG A 48 -12.10 13.12 3.45
N ARG A 49 -11.30 12.10 3.77
CA ARG A 49 -11.27 11.53 5.12
C ARG A 49 -9.86 11.27 5.60
N ARG A 50 -9.59 11.63 6.85
CA ARG A 50 -8.33 11.24 7.51
C ARG A 50 -8.38 9.77 7.90
N LYS A 51 -7.54 8.96 7.24
CA LYS A 51 -7.40 7.53 7.53
C LYS A 51 -5.94 7.17 7.76
N THR A 52 -5.73 6.08 8.49
CA THR A 52 -4.40 5.49 8.72
C THR A 52 -4.02 4.61 7.53
N VAL A 53 -2.78 4.76 7.08
CA VAL A 53 -2.17 3.96 5.99
C VAL A 53 -0.74 3.60 6.37
N ARG A 54 -0.19 2.57 5.72
CA ARG A 54 1.21 2.15 5.88
C ARG A 54 2.06 2.79 4.79
N GLY A 55 3.29 3.18 5.12
CA GLY A 55 4.24 3.68 4.13
C GLY A 55 4.72 2.60 3.15
N ASN A 56 5.58 3.01 2.22
CA ASN A 56 6.00 2.22 1.08
C ASN A 56 7.14 1.23 1.36
N THR A 57 7.77 1.32 2.54
CA THR A 57 8.92 0.47 2.89
C THR A 57 8.43 -0.83 3.52
N ILE A 58 8.99 -1.95 3.05
CA ILE A 58 8.64 -3.26 3.58
C ILE A 58 9.35 -3.50 4.91
N THR A 59 8.59 -3.95 5.90
CA THR A 59 9.01 -4.25 7.27
C THR A 59 8.32 -5.54 7.73
N ASP A 60 8.78 -6.12 8.83
CA ASP A 60 8.26 -7.40 9.35
C ASP A 60 6.78 -7.38 9.74
N ASP A 61 6.19 -6.21 9.99
CA ASP A 61 4.76 -6.08 10.28
C ASP A 61 3.84 -6.39 9.07
N ILE A 62 4.39 -6.43 7.85
CA ILE A 62 3.60 -6.60 6.63
C ILE A 62 3.25 -8.08 6.43
N VAL A 63 1.96 -8.34 6.27
CA VAL A 63 1.42 -9.71 6.14
C VAL A 63 1.26 -10.12 4.69
N GLN A 64 1.04 -9.16 3.79
CA GLN A 64 0.82 -9.43 2.37
C GLN A 64 1.59 -8.44 1.51
N ILE A 65 2.25 -8.95 0.46
CA ILE A 65 2.89 -8.14 -0.58
C ILE A 65 2.24 -8.49 -1.92
N ASN A 66 1.80 -7.46 -2.66
CA ASN A 66 1.26 -7.60 -3.99
C ASN A 66 2.39 -7.43 -5.01
N THR A 67 2.62 -8.46 -5.81
CA THR A 67 3.65 -8.45 -6.85
C THR A 67 3.08 -8.80 -8.21
N VAL A 68 3.64 -8.21 -9.26
CA VAL A 68 3.39 -8.58 -10.66
C VAL A 68 4.67 -9.14 -11.26
N ILE A 69 4.56 -10.21 -12.05
CA ILE A 69 5.69 -10.78 -12.79
C ILE A 69 5.97 -9.88 -14.00
N ILE A 70 7.19 -9.40 -14.09
CA ILE A 70 7.73 -8.75 -15.29
C ILE A 70 8.65 -9.75 -15.97
N TYR A 71 8.31 -10.10 -17.21
CA TYR A 71 9.20 -10.83 -18.10
C TYR A 71 10.17 -9.83 -18.70
N LYS A 72 11.47 -10.11 -18.58
CA LYS A 72 12.50 -9.43 -19.35
C LYS A 72 12.74 -10.19 -20.65
#